data_AF-A0A7X3QF17-F1
#
_entry.id   AF-A0A7X3QF17-F1
#
_cell.length_a   1.000
_cell.length_b   1.000
_cell.length_c   1.000
_cell.angle_alpha   90.00
_cell.angle_beta   90.00
_cell.angle_gamma   90.00
#
_symmetry.space_group_name_H-M   'P 1'
#
loop_
_entity.id
_entity.type
_entity.pdbx_description
1 polymer ?
#
loop_
_entity_poly.entity_id
_entity_poly.type
_entity_poly.pdbx_seq_one_letter_code
_entity_poly.pdbx_strand_id
1 'polypeptide(L)'
;MVRATLTCCAALWAVLAAPVADLSAMAGAPQEQIPVVDAYERGQELIRAGNPEGALVLWTALQDSLWEAGAEDPRIGVAFVQTVAEYGLDEYREVGSQIFNVSFSGRAAASEAGRDEILAEGRRTFALMDSVLAAIWLRAGESDPGMLARTIKRFWVERDPTPTTTLNERLFEHWERVVHARRNYVYNRSSPYRTDDRGIFYVKYGEPDRIVAGNLAISAFDRNRLGVSIADVVAVDLAPRYESWRYANIDTPSFTYFLFGNVDQTGPFEYVTGLSEIIGPSARIQRINGMRAQYYLEYFYLIELGGRMGGPYGDRLAETESLWGQARLPPEGVLEARSADHALDDTREAQRAKIPSHSEFDDSRKSALSAQVARVMVDQEPRLLLLAVSSPLWRPTIDRNELGGGIALAPFTASHTVVMRDQSLNEIGRASMVPVDEAGEITTVQLRHLPQIGHLTVAAEHVIEGQDLEDAEEVGVLPGHRHFAVGPLLRRDSVALEVSDLIVGIPPESIAGLDSMPLPLLPATQFSRADPVRVFFDIYQPTGAEAGETAPFNVRVLVFPFTSLASPEELLRTQGAGRTAITLAVDSEAPTSRHYFDLDLRNESPGLQQLVLEVTDPRTGASRVRAVAITLLAR
;
A
#
# COMPACT_ATOMS: atom_id res chain seq x y z
N MET A 1 13.84 -24.03 27.95
CA MET A 1 13.90 -25.34 27.26
C MET A 1 12.57 -26.03 27.44
N VAL A 2 11.61 -25.72 26.58
CA VAL A 2 10.29 -26.37 26.55
C VAL A 2 9.89 -26.50 25.08
N ARG A 3 9.75 -27.76 24.66
CA ARG A 3 9.00 -28.21 23.48
C ARG A 3 7.50 -28.08 23.80
N ALA A 4 6.76 -27.36 22.96
CA ALA A 4 5.31 -27.36 22.75
C ALA A 4 5.06 -26.13 21.87
N THR A 5 4.50 -26.15 20.67
CA THR A 5 3.37 -26.92 20.12
C THR A 5 3.47 -26.84 18.59
N LEU A 6 3.72 -27.97 17.92
CA LEU A 6 3.48 -28.17 16.48
C LEU A 6 2.57 -29.39 16.40
N THR A 7 1.28 -29.14 16.54
CA THR A 7 0.21 -30.14 16.37
C THR A 7 -0.97 -29.44 15.73
N CYS A 8 -0.89 -29.29 14.42
CA CYS A 8 -2.03 -29.26 13.50
C CYS A 8 -1.45 -29.39 12.09
N CYS A 9 -1.25 -30.62 11.62
CA CYS A 9 -1.10 -31.00 10.20
C CYS A 9 -0.97 -32.54 10.05
N ALA A 10 -1.72 -33.31 10.85
CA ALA A 10 -1.70 -34.78 10.82
C ALA A 10 -3.00 -35.39 10.24
N ALA A 11 -3.76 -34.64 9.43
CA ALA A 11 -5.05 -35.09 8.92
C ALA A 11 -5.14 -35.12 7.38
N LEU A 12 -4.03 -35.35 6.68
CA LEU A 12 -4.01 -35.58 5.21
C LEU A 12 -3.21 -36.84 4.82
N TRP A 13 -3.21 -37.86 5.69
CA TRP A 13 -2.48 -39.12 5.50
C TRP A 13 -3.37 -40.36 5.45
N ALA A 14 -4.57 -40.26 4.86
CA ALA A 14 -5.50 -41.40 4.83
C ALA A 14 -6.37 -41.52 3.57
N VAL A 15 -5.84 -41.26 2.37
CA VAL A 15 -6.42 -41.83 1.13
C VAL A 15 -5.28 -42.09 0.13
N LEU A 16 -4.85 -43.36 0.06
CA LEU A 16 -4.16 -44.08 -1.03
C LEU A 16 -3.24 -45.15 -0.44
N ALA A 17 -3.85 -46.15 0.20
CA ALA A 17 -3.17 -47.39 0.55
C ALA A 17 -3.13 -48.31 -0.68
N ALA A 18 -1.97 -48.39 -1.33
CA ALA A 18 -1.55 -49.54 -2.13
C ALA A 18 -0.20 -50.04 -1.56
N PRO A 19 0.05 -51.35 -1.53
CA PRO A 19 1.05 -51.93 -0.65
C PRO A 19 2.47 -51.64 -1.15
N VAL A 20 3.29 -51.10 -0.25
CA VAL A 20 4.74 -50.92 -0.43
C VAL A 20 5.38 -52.30 -0.51
N ALA A 21 5.82 -52.68 -1.71
CA ALA A 21 6.75 -53.78 -1.88
C ALA A 21 8.16 -53.29 -1.51
N ASP A 22 8.65 -53.80 -0.39
CA ASP A 22 10.05 -54.13 -0.06
C ASP A 22 11.16 -53.26 -0.71
N LEU A 23 11.47 -52.11 -0.10
CA LEU A 23 12.57 -51.21 -0.48
C LEU A 23 13.95 -51.65 0.06
N SER A 24 14.10 -52.88 0.55
CA SER A 24 15.37 -53.37 1.09
C SER A 24 16.33 -53.99 0.04
N ALA A 25 15.93 -54.05 -1.23
CA ALA A 25 16.68 -54.72 -2.30
C ALA A 25 17.27 -53.81 -3.41
N MET A 26 17.42 -52.50 -3.18
CA MET A 26 18.09 -51.56 -4.11
C MET A 26 19.39 -50.96 -3.54
N ALA A 27 19.98 -51.60 -2.53
CA ALA A 27 21.34 -51.31 -2.06
C ALA A 27 22.38 -51.85 -3.05
N GLY A 28 22.55 -51.19 -4.19
CA GLY A 28 23.50 -51.62 -5.22
C GLY A 28 23.49 -50.85 -6.54
N ALA A 29 22.75 -49.74 -6.66
CA ALA A 29 22.93 -48.80 -7.76
C ALA A 29 23.97 -47.74 -7.35
N PRO A 30 24.81 -47.24 -8.27
CA PRO A 30 25.60 -46.06 -7.96
C PRO A 30 24.64 -44.98 -7.48
N GLN A 31 24.95 -44.34 -6.34
CA GLN A 31 24.39 -43.03 -6.06
C GLN A 31 24.85 -42.12 -7.20
N GLU A 32 24.06 -42.06 -8.28
CA GLU A 32 24.12 -40.95 -9.21
C GLU A 32 23.90 -39.72 -8.34
N GLN A 33 24.98 -38.95 -8.15
CA GLN A 33 24.87 -37.55 -7.82
C GLN A 33 23.93 -36.96 -8.87
N ILE A 34 22.66 -36.79 -8.51
CA ILE A 34 21.68 -36.13 -9.34
C ILE A 34 22.33 -34.79 -9.69
N PRO A 35 22.64 -34.53 -10.98
CA PRO A 35 23.31 -33.30 -11.37
C PRO A 35 22.47 -32.13 -10.86
N VAL A 36 23.12 -31.06 -10.44
CA VAL A 36 22.54 -29.85 -9.84
C VAL A 36 21.46 -29.27 -10.76
N VAL A 37 20.23 -29.76 -10.61
CA VAL A 37 19.03 -29.23 -11.24
C VAL A 37 18.55 -28.11 -10.35
N ASP A 38 18.45 -26.92 -10.92
CA ASP A 38 17.80 -25.77 -10.33
C ASP A 38 16.36 -26.15 -9.93
N ALA A 39 16.05 -26.12 -8.62
CA ALA A 39 14.75 -26.51 -8.09
C ALA A 39 13.59 -25.72 -8.70
N TYR A 40 13.85 -24.46 -9.05
CA TYR A 40 12.93 -23.63 -9.81
C TYR A 40 12.63 -24.26 -11.18
N GLU A 41 13.65 -24.58 -11.98
CA GLU A 41 13.50 -25.16 -13.31
C GLU A 41 12.76 -26.51 -13.26
N ARG A 42 13.05 -27.34 -12.25
CA ARG A 42 12.34 -28.61 -12.07
C ARG A 42 10.85 -28.43 -11.80
N GLY A 43 10.49 -27.46 -10.97
CA GLY A 43 9.08 -27.11 -10.76
C GLY A 43 8.43 -26.58 -12.04
N GLN A 44 9.13 -25.76 -12.82
CA GLN A 44 8.65 -25.27 -14.12
C GLN A 44 8.43 -26.41 -15.15
N GLU A 45 9.26 -27.46 -15.13
CA GLU A 45 9.05 -28.66 -15.95
C GLU A 45 7.76 -29.40 -15.57
N LEU A 46 7.49 -29.55 -14.27
CA LEU A 46 6.28 -30.20 -13.77
C LEU A 46 5.02 -29.44 -14.18
N ILE A 47 5.03 -28.11 -14.07
CA ILE A 47 3.93 -27.25 -14.53
C ILE A 47 3.71 -27.43 -16.05
N ARG A 48 4.79 -27.39 -16.85
CA ARG A 48 4.72 -27.63 -18.31
C ARG A 48 4.21 -29.03 -18.67
N ALA A 49 4.43 -30.01 -17.80
CA ALA A 49 3.90 -31.37 -17.94
C ALA A 49 2.43 -31.51 -17.47
N GLY A 50 1.78 -30.42 -17.03
CA GLY A 50 0.40 -30.43 -16.54
C GLY A 50 0.26 -30.90 -15.09
N ASN A 51 1.34 -30.85 -14.30
CA ASN A 51 1.34 -31.23 -12.88
C ASN A 51 1.77 -30.03 -11.98
N PRO A 52 0.92 -29.00 -11.83
CA PRO A 52 1.23 -27.84 -11.00
C PRO A 52 1.34 -28.19 -9.51
N GLU A 53 0.49 -29.05 -8.98
CA GLU A 53 0.55 -29.51 -7.57
C GLU A 53 1.89 -30.19 -7.25
N GLY A 54 2.40 -31.02 -8.15
CA GLY A 54 3.72 -31.64 -8.00
C GLY A 54 4.86 -30.62 -7.90
N ALA A 55 4.74 -29.48 -8.58
CA ALA A 55 5.71 -28.38 -8.45
C ALA A 55 5.61 -27.69 -7.09
N LEU A 56 4.38 -27.44 -6.60
CA LEU A 56 4.15 -26.86 -5.27
C LEU A 56 4.70 -27.77 -4.17
N VAL A 57 4.37 -29.07 -4.22
CA VAL A 57 4.89 -30.07 -3.28
C VAL A 57 6.42 -30.12 -3.29
N LEU A 58 7.03 -30.08 -4.47
CA LEU A 58 8.50 -30.03 -4.60
C LEU A 58 9.08 -28.79 -3.91
N TRP A 59 8.54 -27.61 -4.19
CA TRP A 59 9.03 -26.35 -3.63
C TRP A 59 8.82 -26.25 -2.12
N THR A 60 7.68 -26.74 -1.60
CA THR A 60 7.43 -26.81 -0.15
C THR A 60 8.40 -27.77 0.53
N ALA A 61 8.62 -28.97 -0.01
CA ALA A 61 9.53 -29.96 0.58
C ALA A 61 10.99 -29.46 0.63
N LEU A 62 11.38 -28.60 -0.29
CA LEU A 62 12.72 -28.03 -0.33
C LEU A 62 12.91 -26.89 0.67
N GLN A 63 11.85 -26.26 1.16
CA GLN A 63 11.94 -25.06 2.00
C GLN A 63 12.79 -25.27 3.25
N ASP A 64 12.60 -26.38 3.97
CA ASP A 64 13.39 -26.68 5.17
C ASP A 64 14.88 -26.85 4.84
N SER A 65 15.18 -27.55 3.75
CA SER A 65 16.56 -27.78 3.30
C SER A 65 17.25 -26.51 2.77
N LEU A 66 16.50 -25.65 2.08
CA LEU A 66 16.96 -24.37 1.56
C LEU A 66 17.20 -23.37 2.70
N TRP A 67 16.33 -23.37 3.71
CA TRP A 67 16.47 -22.57 4.93
C TRP A 67 17.70 -22.98 5.74
N GLU A 68 17.91 -24.28 5.97
CA GLU A 68 19.07 -24.81 6.68
C GLU A 68 20.39 -24.57 5.93
N ALA A 69 20.37 -24.63 4.60
CA ALA A 69 21.53 -24.35 3.76
C ALA A 69 21.81 -22.85 3.56
N GLY A 70 20.89 -21.97 3.98
CA GLY A 70 20.96 -20.52 3.74
C GLY A 70 20.82 -20.13 2.26
N ALA A 71 20.24 -21.01 1.43
CA ALA A 71 20.02 -20.81 0.01
C ALA A 71 18.58 -20.30 -0.23
N GLU A 72 18.43 -19.05 -0.65
CA GLU A 72 17.13 -18.46 -1.01
C GLU A 72 17.03 -18.29 -2.54
N ASP A 73 15.89 -18.65 -3.12
CA ASP A 73 15.61 -18.42 -4.54
C ASP A 73 14.29 -17.66 -4.74
N PRO A 74 14.33 -16.36 -5.10
CA PRO A 74 13.15 -15.53 -5.22
C PRO A 74 12.24 -15.97 -6.37
N ARG A 75 12.78 -16.71 -7.34
CA ARG A 75 12.00 -17.26 -8.46
C ARG A 75 11.00 -18.29 -7.98
N ILE A 76 11.33 -19.06 -6.94
CA ILE A 76 10.43 -20.06 -6.35
C ILE A 76 9.25 -19.35 -5.69
N GLY A 77 9.48 -18.36 -4.84
CA GLY A 77 8.40 -17.64 -4.15
C GLY A 77 7.40 -17.01 -5.12
N VAL A 78 7.89 -16.32 -6.15
CA VAL A 78 7.06 -15.73 -7.20
C VAL A 78 6.31 -16.80 -8.00
N ALA A 79 6.99 -17.86 -8.44
CA ALA A 79 6.37 -18.92 -9.21
C ALA A 79 5.32 -19.70 -8.40
N PHE A 80 5.54 -19.88 -7.10
CA PHE A 80 4.62 -20.56 -6.22
C PHE A 80 3.28 -19.81 -6.15
N VAL A 81 3.31 -18.54 -5.76
CA VAL A 81 2.08 -17.72 -5.64
C VAL A 81 1.38 -17.55 -6.98
N GLN A 82 2.15 -17.38 -8.06
CA GLN A 82 1.57 -17.32 -9.41
C GLN A 82 0.88 -18.64 -9.78
N THR A 83 1.49 -19.80 -9.51
CA THR A 83 0.92 -21.10 -9.84
C THR A 83 -0.37 -21.34 -9.06
N VAL A 84 -0.38 -21.03 -7.76
CA VAL A 84 -1.60 -21.11 -6.95
C VAL A 84 -2.72 -20.24 -7.53
N ALA A 85 -2.43 -18.97 -7.83
CA ALA A 85 -3.40 -18.06 -8.43
C ALA A 85 -3.85 -18.49 -9.85
N GLU A 86 -2.96 -19.11 -10.63
CA GLU A 86 -3.25 -19.52 -12.00
C GLU A 86 -4.17 -20.73 -12.10
N TYR A 87 -3.99 -21.68 -11.18
CA TYR A 87 -4.71 -22.96 -11.16
C TYR A 87 -5.83 -23.03 -10.10
N GLY A 88 -5.99 -22.01 -9.25
CA GLY A 88 -7.02 -21.97 -8.22
C GLY A 88 -6.81 -23.01 -7.10
N LEU A 89 -5.56 -23.17 -6.66
CA LEU A 89 -5.15 -24.18 -5.67
C LEU A 89 -5.15 -23.59 -4.27
N ASP A 90 -6.34 -23.24 -3.77
CA ASP A 90 -6.52 -22.40 -2.58
C ASP A 90 -5.92 -23.00 -1.30
N GLU A 91 -5.84 -24.32 -1.19
CA GLU A 91 -5.23 -25.04 -0.07
C GLU A 91 -3.73 -24.76 0.10
N TYR A 92 -3.06 -24.25 -0.94
CA TYR A 92 -1.65 -23.88 -0.89
C TYR A 92 -1.42 -22.39 -0.58
N ARG A 93 -2.48 -21.57 -0.42
CA ARG A 93 -2.30 -20.13 -0.23
C ARG A 93 -1.50 -19.80 1.04
N GLU A 94 -1.84 -20.40 2.18
CA GLU A 94 -1.11 -20.17 3.43
C GLU A 94 0.39 -20.47 3.30
N VAL A 95 0.72 -21.65 2.76
CA VAL A 95 2.10 -22.09 2.53
C VAL A 95 2.78 -21.16 1.52
N GLY A 96 2.07 -20.72 0.48
CA GLY A 96 2.58 -19.79 -0.52
C GLY A 96 2.94 -18.43 0.05
N SER A 97 2.15 -17.88 0.99
CA SER A 97 2.52 -16.65 1.71
C SER A 97 3.83 -16.81 2.50
N GLN A 98 4.03 -17.95 3.16
CA GLN A 98 5.28 -18.24 3.87
C GLN A 98 6.47 -18.34 2.90
N ILE A 99 6.33 -19.12 1.83
CA ILE A 99 7.39 -19.31 0.82
C ILE A 99 7.77 -17.97 0.18
N PHE A 100 6.78 -17.15 -0.18
CA PHE A 100 7.01 -15.82 -0.73
C PHE A 100 7.79 -14.94 0.27
N ASN A 101 7.36 -14.89 1.53
CA ASN A 101 8.04 -14.09 2.55
C ASN A 101 9.49 -14.53 2.82
N VAL A 102 9.77 -15.83 2.78
CA VAL A 102 11.13 -16.36 2.94
C VAL A 102 12.00 -16.01 1.73
N SER A 103 11.42 -16.07 0.53
CA SER A 103 12.09 -15.80 -0.75
C SER A 103 12.65 -14.39 -0.88
N PHE A 104 12.14 -13.43 -0.09
CA PHE A 104 12.53 -12.01 -0.12
C PHE A 104 13.22 -11.54 1.18
N SER A 105 13.92 -12.42 1.91
CA SER A 105 14.66 -12.03 3.14
C SER A 105 15.90 -11.15 2.87
N GLY A 106 16.39 -11.16 1.63
CA GLY A 106 17.51 -10.36 1.13
C GLY A 106 18.84 -11.11 0.98
N ARG A 107 18.91 -12.40 1.33
CA ARG A 107 20.11 -13.22 1.13
C ARG A 107 20.22 -13.75 -0.31
N ALA A 108 19.08 -13.89 -0.99
CA ALA A 108 18.93 -14.23 -2.40
C ALA A 108 19.71 -13.33 -3.40
N ALA A 109 20.10 -12.12 -3.01
CA ALA A 109 20.80 -11.15 -3.86
C ALA A 109 22.23 -11.58 -4.29
N ALA A 110 22.70 -12.75 -3.86
CA ALA A 110 24.02 -13.29 -4.20
C ALA A 110 24.11 -13.84 -5.64
N SER A 111 23.03 -14.40 -6.20
CA SER A 111 23.00 -14.97 -7.56
C SER A 111 22.48 -13.96 -8.60
N GLU A 112 22.89 -14.09 -9.86
CA GLU A 112 22.42 -13.24 -10.97
C GLU A 112 20.91 -13.42 -11.20
N ALA A 113 20.45 -14.67 -11.31
CA ALA A 113 19.03 -14.99 -11.45
C ALA A 113 18.18 -14.46 -10.28
N GLY A 114 18.72 -14.50 -9.05
CA GLY A 114 18.05 -13.93 -7.88
C GLY A 114 17.90 -12.41 -7.96
N ARG A 115 18.96 -11.69 -8.38
CA ARG A 115 18.91 -10.24 -8.57
C ARG A 115 17.90 -9.83 -9.63
N ASP A 116 17.89 -10.53 -10.77
CA ASP A 116 16.97 -10.23 -11.87
C ASP A 116 15.52 -10.40 -11.45
N GLU A 117 15.21 -11.47 -10.71
CA GLU A 117 13.86 -11.70 -10.21
C GLU A 117 13.46 -10.68 -9.13
N ILE A 118 14.37 -10.30 -8.23
CA ILE A 118 14.11 -9.23 -7.23
C ILE A 118 13.78 -7.91 -7.94
N LEU A 119 14.52 -7.54 -8.98
CA LEU A 119 14.24 -6.33 -9.76
C LEU A 119 12.92 -6.45 -10.53
N ALA A 120 12.62 -7.63 -11.08
CA ALA A 120 11.36 -7.88 -11.78
C ALA A 120 10.16 -7.80 -10.83
N GLU A 121 10.26 -8.39 -9.64
CA GLU A 121 9.23 -8.33 -8.62
C GLU A 121 9.09 -6.93 -8.03
N GLY A 122 10.20 -6.21 -7.80
CA GLY A 122 10.16 -4.81 -7.39
C GLY A 122 9.38 -3.94 -8.37
N ARG A 123 9.57 -4.16 -9.68
CA ARG A 123 8.81 -3.45 -10.73
C ARG A 123 7.31 -3.77 -10.71
N ARG A 124 6.93 -5.02 -10.40
CA ARG A 124 5.52 -5.43 -10.26
C ARG A 124 4.91 -4.85 -9.00
N THR A 125 5.52 -5.12 -7.85
CA THR A 125 5.07 -4.67 -6.53
C THR A 125 4.93 -3.14 -6.48
N PHE A 126 5.96 -2.38 -6.90
CA PHE A 126 5.94 -0.93 -6.78
C PHE A 126 5.15 -0.22 -7.87
N ALA A 127 4.66 -0.94 -8.90
CA ALA A 127 3.66 -0.40 -9.78
C ALA A 127 2.35 -0.08 -9.03
N LEU A 128 2.12 -0.65 -7.84
CA LEU A 128 0.97 -0.35 -6.97
C LEU A 128 1.18 0.89 -6.08
N MET A 129 2.30 1.60 -6.21
CA MET A 129 2.68 2.72 -5.34
C MET A 129 2.67 4.05 -6.08
N ASP A 130 2.82 5.14 -5.32
CA ASP A 130 3.16 6.44 -5.88
C ASP A 130 4.43 6.35 -6.76
N SER A 131 4.40 6.98 -7.93
CA SER A 131 5.42 6.82 -8.95
C SER A 131 6.78 7.39 -8.54
N VAL A 132 6.80 8.44 -7.71
CA VAL A 132 8.05 9.04 -7.20
C VAL A 132 8.69 8.09 -6.21
N LEU A 133 7.91 7.58 -5.25
CA LEU A 133 8.41 6.63 -4.26
C LEU A 133 8.89 5.34 -4.92
N ALA A 134 8.13 4.80 -5.88
CA ALA A 134 8.53 3.63 -6.65
C ALA A 134 9.87 3.83 -7.37
N ALA A 135 10.08 4.99 -8.02
CA ALA A 135 11.34 5.29 -8.69
C ALA A 135 12.52 5.39 -7.72
N ILE A 136 12.32 5.97 -6.53
CA ILE A 136 13.36 6.04 -5.48
C ILE A 136 13.78 4.63 -5.05
N TRP A 137 12.82 3.76 -4.74
CA TRP A 137 13.12 2.41 -4.28
C TRP A 137 13.74 1.52 -5.36
N LEU A 138 13.25 1.59 -6.60
CA LEU A 138 13.83 0.83 -7.71
C LEU A 138 15.28 1.23 -7.97
N ARG A 139 15.56 2.54 -8.01
CA ARG A 139 16.92 3.05 -8.22
C ARG A 139 17.87 2.65 -7.09
N ALA A 140 17.41 2.75 -5.85
CA ALA A 140 18.20 2.30 -4.70
C ALA A 140 18.43 0.77 -4.76
N GLY A 141 17.43 0.02 -5.21
CA GLY A 141 17.48 -1.42 -5.38
C GLY A 141 18.42 -1.91 -6.49
N GLU A 142 18.67 -1.11 -7.53
CA GLU A 142 19.70 -1.43 -8.54
C GLU A 142 21.10 -1.52 -7.92
N SER A 143 21.37 -0.71 -6.88
CA SER A 143 22.65 -0.70 -6.16
C SER A 143 22.67 -1.72 -5.02
N ASP A 144 21.52 -1.96 -4.36
CA ASP A 144 21.37 -2.93 -3.27
C ASP A 144 20.10 -3.78 -3.45
N PRO A 145 20.19 -4.90 -4.22
CA PRO A 145 19.05 -5.80 -4.41
C PRO A 145 18.61 -6.47 -3.11
N GLY A 146 19.50 -6.63 -2.12
CA GLY A 146 19.13 -7.21 -0.82
C GLY A 146 18.21 -6.29 -0.02
N MET A 147 18.47 -4.98 -0.07
CA MET A 147 17.54 -3.98 0.46
C MET A 147 16.21 -3.99 -0.29
N LEU A 148 16.24 -4.04 -1.63
CA LEU A 148 15.02 -4.11 -2.44
C LEU A 148 14.15 -5.32 -2.08
N ALA A 149 14.76 -6.50 -1.93
CA ALA A 149 14.04 -7.71 -1.52
C ALA A 149 13.34 -7.53 -0.16
N ARG A 150 14.04 -7.01 0.86
CA ARG A 150 13.42 -6.71 2.16
C ARG A 150 12.28 -5.69 2.04
N THR A 151 12.40 -4.71 1.15
CA THR A 151 11.36 -3.71 0.89
C THR A 151 10.14 -4.32 0.21
N ILE A 152 10.31 -5.26 -0.74
CA ILE A 152 9.22 -6.02 -1.35
C ILE A 152 8.50 -6.86 -0.30
N LYS A 153 9.24 -7.61 0.53
CA LYS A 153 8.66 -8.37 1.64
C LYS A 153 7.87 -7.46 2.58
N ARG A 154 8.46 -6.31 2.95
CA ARG A 154 7.81 -5.32 3.81
C ARG A 154 6.51 -4.81 3.20
N PHE A 155 6.52 -4.49 1.90
CA PHE A 155 5.34 -3.98 1.21
C PHE A 155 4.14 -4.92 1.35
N TRP A 156 4.36 -6.23 1.16
CA TRP A 156 3.30 -7.22 1.25
C TRP A 156 2.89 -7.49 2.70
N VAL A 157 3.83 -7.59 3.64
CA VAL A 157 3.53 -7.71 5.09
C VAL A 157 2.71 -6.52 5.58
N GLU A 158 2.99 -5.31 5.10
CA GLU A 158 2.27 -4.10 5.54
C GLU A 158 0.83 -4.01 4.99
N ARG A 159 0.57 -4.68 3.86
CA ARG A 159 -0.71 -4.74 3.16
C ARG A 159 -1.52 -6.01 3.43
N ASP A 160 -0.98 -6.90 4.24
CA ASP A 160 -1.71 -8.06 4.74
C ASP A 160 -2.97 -7.59 5.50
N PRO A 161 -4.19 -7.93 5.06
CA PRO A 161 -5.42 -7.49 5.70
C PRO A 161 -5.73 -8.31 6.96
N THR A 162 -5.18 -9.52 7.11
CA THR A 162 -5.34 -10.34 8.31
C THR A 162 -3.97 -10.71 8.91
N PRO A 163 -3.17 -9.73 9.38
CA PRO A 163 -1.78 -9.97 9.79
C PRO A 163 -1.62 -10.84 11.05
N THR A 164 -2.73 -11.28 11.67
CA THR A 164 -2.79 -12.26 12.75
C THR A 164 -2.80 -13.71 12.22
N THR A 165 -3.10 -13.91 10.93
CA THR A 165 -3.04 -15.19 10.23
C THR A 165 -1.72 -15.36 9.48
N THR A 166 -1.55 -16.49 8.82
CA THR A 166 -0.38 -16.76 7.95
C THR A 166 -0.63 -16.30 6.51
N LEU A 167 -1.90 -16.34 6.09
CA LEU A 167 -2.32 -16.03 4.74
C LEU A 167 -2.28 -14.51 4.54
N ASN A 168 -1.63 -14.09 3.46
CA ASN A 168 -1.74 -12.72 2.99
C ASN A 168 -2.70 -12.69 1.80
N GLU A 169 -3.98 -12.42 2.06
CA GLU A 169 -5.03 -12.43 1.04
C GLU A 169 -4.75 -11.40 -0.05
N ARG A 170 -4.22 -10.23 0.34
CA ARG A 170 -3.89 -9.13 -0.58
C ARG A 170 -2.79 -9.48 -1.59
N LEU A 171 -1.83 -10.33 -1.19
CA LEU A 171 -0.79 -10.86 -2.09
C LEU A 171 -1.40 -11.82 -3.13
N PHE A 172 -2.30 -12.71 -2.72
CA PHE A 172 -2.93 -13.63 -3.67
C PHE A 172 -3.90 -12.91 -4.61
N GLU A 173 -4.71 -12.00 -4.08
CA GLU A 173 -5.58 -11.16 -4.89
C GLU A 173 -4.80 -10.38 -5.96
N HIS A 174 -3.61 -9.88 -5.62
CA HIS A 174 -2.71 -9.28 -6.59
C HIS A 174 -2.31 -10.26 -7.70
N TRP A 175 -1.84 -11.45 -7.34
CA TRP A 175 -1.40 -12.44 -8.33
C TRP A 175 -2.55 -13.00 -9.17
N GLU A 176 -3.75 -13.12 -8.60
CA GLU A 176 -4.98 -13.44 -9.33
C GLU A 176 -5.31 -12.37 -10.36
N ARG A 177 -5.22 -11.09 -9.98
CA ARG A 177 -5.37 -9.98 -10.94
C ARG A 177 -4.29 -10.00 -12.01
N VAL A 178 -3.04 -10.33 -11.67
CA VAL A 178 -1.94 -10.45 -12.65
C VAL A 178 -2.21 -11.58 -13.64
N VAL A 179 -2.67 -12.74 -13.16
CA VAL A 179 -3.06 -13.87 -14.03
C VAL A 179 -4.23 -13.48 -14.93
N HIS A 180 -5.28 -12.88 -14.37
CA HIS A 180 -6.41 -12.38 -15.15
C HIS A 180 -5.95 -11.40 -16.22
N ALA A 181 -5.11 -10.43 -15.86
CA ALA A 181 -4.63 -9.42 -16.77
C ALA A 181 -3.78 -10.02 -17.91
N ARG A 182 -2.92 -11.00 -17.61
CA ARG A 182 -2.14 -11.73 -18.61
C ARG A 182 -2.99 -12.58 -19.57
N ARG A 183 -4.18 -13.01 -19.15
CA ARG A 183 -5.12 -13.75 -20.01
C ARG A 183 -5.91 -12.82 -20.93
N ASN A 184 -6.24 -11.61 -20.47
CA ASN A 184 -7.20 -10.73 -21.15
C ASN A 184 -6.57 -9.52 -21.89
N TYR A 185 -5.39 -9.05 -21.48
CA TYR A 185 -4.82 -7.77 -21.92
C TYR A 185 -3.42 -7.92 -22.54
N VAL A 186 -3.35 -8.59 -23.70
CA VAL A 186 -2.10 -9.11 -24.28
C VAL A 186 -1.57 -8.37 -25.52
N TYR A 187 -2.13 -7.22 -25.88
CA TYR A 187 -1.76 -6.53 -27.13
C TYR A 187 -0.36 -5.91 -27.10
N ASN A 188 0.13 -5.57 -25.90
CA ASN A 188 1.50 -5.17 -25.61
C ASN A 188 1.98 -6.00 -24.42
N ARG A 189 3.27 -6.27 -24.31
CA ARG A 189 3.84 -7.05 -23.19
C ARG A 189 5.08 -6.41 -22.59
N SER A 190 5.30 -5.12 -22.86
CA SER A 190 6.43 -4.36 -22.31
C SER A 190 6.24 -3.92 -20.86
N SER A 191 5.01 -4.04 -20.31
CA SER A 191 4.74 -3.67 -18.93
C SER A 191 5.37 -4.65 -17.92
N PRO A 192 5.54 -4.26 -16.64
CA PRO A 192 6.02 -5.17 -15.58
C PRO A 192 5.21 -6.47 -15.45
N TYR A 193 3.92 -6.42 -15.79
CA TYR A 193 3.02 -7.58 -15.74
C TYR A 193 2.99 -8.38 -17.03
N ARG A 194 3.69 -7.94 -18.09
CA ARG A 194 3.66 -8.50 -19.45
C ARG A 194 2.26 -8.39 -20.09
N THR A 195 1.64 -7.23 -19.89
CA THR A 195 0.31 -6.87 -20.41
C THR A 195 0.36 -5.51 -21.11
N ASP A 196 -0.74 -5.16 -21.78
CA ASP A 196 -0.98 -3.77 -22.17
C ASP A 196 -1.46 -2.93 -20.98
N ASP A 197 -1.70 -1.64 -21.19
CA ASP A 197 -2.01 -0.70 -20.12
C ASP A 197 -3.29 -1.07 -19.37
N ARG A 198 -4.28 -1.69 -20.04
CA ARG A 198 -5.47 -2.20 -19.34
C ARG A 198 -5.09 -3.17 -18.24
N GLY A 199 -4.13 -4.05 -18.49
CA GLY A 199 -3.67 -4.99 -17.48
C GLY A 199 -2.99 -4.31 -16.29
N ILE A 200 -2.28 -3.21 -16.51
CA ILE A 200 -1.72 -2.41 -15.41
C ILE A 200 -2.84 -1.82 -14.55
N PHE A 201 -3.86 -1.23 -15.19
CA PHE A 201 -4.99 -0.61 -14.50
C PHE A 201 -5.86 -1.66 -13.79
N TYR A 202 -6.08 -2.83 -14.39
CA TYR A 202 -6.83 -3.93 -13.77
C TYR A 202 -6.11 -4.44 -12.51
N VAL A 203 -4.79 -4.64 -12.57
CA VAL A 203 -4.02 -5.04 -11.39
C VAL A 203 -4.09 -3.98 -10.29
N LYS A 204 -4.03 -2.70 -10.66
CA LYS A 204 -4.12 -1.58 -9.71
C LYS A 204 -5.50 -1.45 -9.06
N TYR A 205 -6.58 -1.47 -9.83
CA TYR A 205 -7.90 -1.02 -9.37
C TYR A 205 -8.95 -2.13 -9.28
N GLY A 206 -8.67 -3.29 -9.88
CA GLY A 206 -9.56 -4.44 -9.90
C GLY A 206 -10.47 -4.42 -11.12
N GLU A 207 -11.58 -5.15 -11.01
CA GLU A 207 -12.59 -5.18 -12.07
C GLU A 207 -13.37 -3.85 -12.12
N PRO A 208 -13.52 -3.22 -13.30
CA PRO A 208 -14.34 -2.03 -13.45
C PRO A 208 -15.84 -2.33 -13.34
N ASP A 209 -16.60 -1.43 -12.72
CA ASP A 209 -18.07 -1.52 -12.62
C ASP A 209 -18.76 -1.51 -14.00
N ARG A 210 -18.11 -0.92 -15.01
CA ARG A 210 -18.63 -0.91 -16.37
C ARG A 210 -17.51 -0.81 -17.40
N ILE A 211 -17.62 -1.64 -18.43
CA ILE A 211 -16.76 -1.60 -19.62
C ILE A 211 -17.63 -1.28 -20.84
N VAL A 212 -17.15 -0.36 -21.67
CA VAL A 212 -17.69 -0.11 -23.02
C VAL A 212 -16.54 -0.20 -24.01
N ALA A 213 -16.65 -1.12 -24.96
CA ALA A 213 -15.67 -1.30 -26.04
C ALA A 213 -16.31 -1.14 -27.42
N GLY A 214 -15.46 -0.86 -28.41
CA GLY A 214 -15.87 -0.79 -29.81
C GLY A 214 -14.77 -0.21 -30.70
N ASN A 215 -15.20 0.30 -31.85
CA ASN A 215 -14.38 1.15 -32.70
C ASN A 215 -14.93 2.55 -32.59
N LEU A 216 -14.07 3.54 -32.41
CA LEU A 216 -14.49 4.93 -32.55
C LEU A 216 -14.76 5.15 -34.02
N ALA A 217 -16.02 5.37 -34.36
CA ALA A 217 -16.46 5.46 -35.73
C ALA A 217 -17.51 6.54 -35.87
N ILE A 218 -17.64 7.04 -37.10
CA ILE A 218 -18.56 8.13 -37.39
C ILE A 218 -19.89 7.57 -37.90
N SER A 219 -20.99 7.99 -37.28
CA SER A 219 -22.33 7.63 -37.74
C SER A 219 -22.63 8.26 -39.11
N ALA A 220 -23.37 7.55 -39.96
CA ALA A 220 -23.78 8.07 -41.27
C ALA A 220 -24.64 9.34 -41.14
N PHE A 221 -25.41 9.46 -40.06
CA PHE A 221 -26.23 10.63 -39.77
C PHE A 221 -25.36 11.87 -39.50
N ASP A 222 -24.36 11.76 -38.63
CA ASP A 222 -23.51 12.88 -38.23
C ASP A 222 -22.60 13.35 -39.37
N ARG A 223 -22.10 12.42 -40.19
CA ARG A 223 -21.38 12.78 -41.43
C ARG A 223 -22.24 13.65 -42.34
N ASN A 224 -23.49 13.24 -42.59
CA ASN A 224 -24.40 13.98 -43.45
C ASN A 224 -24.77 15.34 -42.84
N ARG A 225 -24.99 15.39 -41.52
CA ARG A 225 -25.31 16.63 -40.78
C ARG A 225 -24.21 17.68 -40.93
N LEU A 226 -22.94 17.27 -40.86
CA LEU A 226 -21.78 18.15 -40.97
C LEU A 226 -21.25 18.33 -42.41
N GLY A 227 -21.87 17.68 -43.40
CA GLY A 227 -21.48 17.78 -44.80
C GLY A 227 -20.10 17.16 -45.08
N VAL A 228 -19.75 16.07 -44.39
CA VAL A 228 -18.48 15.35 -44.52
C VAL A 228 -18.70 14.09 -45.36
N SER A 229 -17.89 13.87 -46.40
CA SER A 229 -18.02 12.68 -47.23
C SER A 229 -17.35 11.45 -46.58
N ILE A 230 -17.82 10.25 -46.91
CA ILE A 230 -17.19 9.01 -46.43
C ILE A 230 -15.75 8.85 -46.93
N ALA A 231 -15.45 9.34 -48.14
CA ALA A 231 -14.11 9.26 -48.71
C ALA A 231 -13.11 10.13 -47.93
N ASP A 232 -13.54 11.32 -47.50
CA ASP A 232 -12.70 12.22 -46.71
C ASP A 232 -12.39 11.62 -45.33
N VAL A 233 -13.36 10.94 -44.73
CA VAL A 233 -13.20 10.25 -43.43
C VAL A 233 -12.25 9.08 -43.54
N VAL A 234 -12.47 8.18 -44.49
CA VAL A 234 -11.63 6.97 -44.66
C VAL A 234 -10.17 7.33 -44.96
N ALA A 235 -9.93 8.50 -45.55
CA ALA A 235 -8.59 9.00 -45.81
C ALA A 235 -7.82 9.45 -44.54
N VAL A 236 -8.51 9.65 -43.41
CA VAL A 236 -7.93 10.22 -42.17
C VAL A 236 -8.24 9.44 -40.90
N ASP A 237 -9.18 8.49 -40.94
CA ASP A 237 -9.66 7.72 -39.79
C ASP A 237 -9.80 6.23 -40.12
N LEU A 238 -9.00 5.41 -39.45
CA LEU A 238 -9.01 3.94 -39.50
C LEU A 238 -9.96 3.31 -38.47
N ALA A 239 -10.83 4.11 -37.84
CA ALA A 239 -11.76 3.69 -36.81
C ALA A 239 -11.07 2.95 -35.65
N PRO A 240 -10.24 3.66 -34.85
CA PRO A 240 -9.42 3.03 -33.83
C PRO A 240 -10.27 2.27 -32.83
N ARG A 241 -9.78 1.11 -32.40
CA ARG A 241 -10.42 0.34 -31.33
C ARG A 241 -10.23 1.08 -30.02
N TYR A 242 -11.26 1.01 -29.19
CA TYR A 242 -11.25 1.60 -27.86
C TYR A 242 -11.95 0.73 -26.83
N GLU A 243 -11.63 1.00 -25.58
CA GLU A 243 -12.27 0.45 -24.40
C GLU A 243 -12.26 1.52 -23.32
N SER A 244 -13.43 1.79 -22.75
CA SER A 244 -13.60 2.76 -21.69
C SER A 244 -14.11 2.05 -20.44
N TRP A 245 -13.42 2.28 -19.33
CA TRP A 245 -13.69 1.68 -18.03
C TRP A 245 -14.25 2.73 -17.10
N ARG A 246 -15.23 2.35 -16.29
CA ARG A 246 -15.79 3.18 -15.23
C ARG A 246 -15.67 2.44 -13.90
N TYR A 247 -15.13 3.13 -12.92
CA TYR A 247 -14.99 2.68 -11.54
C TYR A 247 -15.77 3.59 -10.60
N ALA A 248 -16.42 3.02 -9.61
CA ALA A 248 -17.03 3.67 -8.47
C ALA A 248 -16.02 3.70 -7.31
N ASN A 249 -16.05 4.78 -6.53
CA ASN A 249 -15.44 4.84 -5.20
C ASN A 249 -13.92 4.61 -5.11
N ILE A 250 -13.14 4.76 -6.18
CA ILE A 250 -11.67 4.71 -6.06
C ILE A 250 -11.17 5.88 -5.20
N ASP A 251 -11.52 7.12 -5.53
CA ASP A 251 -11.02 8.31 -4.81
C ASP A 251 -12.10 9.22 -4.23
N THR A 252 -13.27 9.19 -4.83
CA THR A 252 -14.34 10.14 -4.55
C THR A 252 -15.68 9.42 -4.64
N PRO A 253 -16.74 9.98 -4.04
CA PRO A 253 -18.09 9.46 -4.23
C PRO A 253 -18.61 9.58 -5.68
N SER A 254 -17.82 10.10 -6.62
CA SER A 254 -18.14 10.11 -8.05
C SER A 254 -17.40 8.99 -8.80
N PHE A 255 -17.77 8.79 -10.07
CA PHE A 255 -17.14 7.78 -10.91
C PHE A 255 -15.82 8.28 -11.50
N THR A 256 -14.81 7.41 -11.49
CA THR A 256 -13.57 7.56 -12.22
C THR A 256 -13.66 6.83 -13.56
N TYR A 257 -13.19 7.45 -14.63
CA TYR A 257 -13.23 6.91 -15.98
C TYR A 257 -11.82 6.75 -16.51
N PHE A 258 -11.55 5.67 -17.22
CA PHE A 258 -10.31 5.48 -17.98
C PHE A 258 -10.64 5.14 -19.43
N LEU A 259 -9.88 5.70 -20.36
CA LEU A 259 -9.99 5.40 -21.79
C LEU A 259 -8.73 4.70 -22.24
N PHE A 260 -8.90 3.65 -23.03
CA PHE A 260 -7.82 2.91 -23.64
C PHE A 260 -8.10 2.78 -25.14
N GLY A 261 -7.06 2.77 -25.95
CA GLY A 261 -7.22 2.56 -27.38
C GLY A 261 -5.90 2.47 -28.14
N ASN A 262 -5.99 2.20 -29.44
CA ASN A 262 -4.83 2.15 -30.31
C ASN A 262 -4.33 3.58 -30.60
N VAL A 263 -3.28 4.01 -29.90
CA VAL A 263 -2.62 5.30 -30.16
C VAL A 263 -2.16 5.35 -31.62
N ASP A 264 -2.39 6.49 -32.26
CA ASP A 264 -2.18 6.71 -33.70
C ASP A 264 -2.83 5.64 -34.62
N GLN A 265 -3.91 5.00 -34.15
CA GLN A 265 -4.76 4.03 -34.86
C GLN A 265 -4.09 2.70 -35.27
N THR A 266 -2.77 2.55 -35.09
CA THR A 266 -1.99 1.38 -35.49
C THR A 266 -1.14 0.81 -34.36
N GLY A 267 -1.03 1.52 -33.24
CA GLY A 267 -0.25 1.12 -32.07
C GLY A 267 -0.92 0.08 -31.19
N PRO A 268 -0.21 -0.40 -30.14
CA PRO A 268 -0.80 -1.22 -29.10
C PRO A 268 -1.92 -0.49 -28.37
N PHE A 269 -2.68 -1.25 -27.57
CA PHE A 269 -3.76 -0.70 -26.77
C PHE A 269 -3.19 0.00 -25.52
N GLU A 270 -3.18 1.32 -25.50
CA GLU A 270 -2.54 2.14 -24.47
C GLU A 270 -3.58 2.98 -23.72
N TYR A 271 -3.21 3.47 -22.54
CA TYR A 271 -4.01 4.45 -21.80
C TYR A 271 -3.99 5.79 -22.54
N VAL A 272 -5.19 6.31 -22.80
CA VAL A 272 -5.42 7.54 -23.56
C VAL A 272 -5.77 8.64 -22.57
N THR A 273 -4.91 9.66 -22.46
CA THR A 273 -5.18 10.81 -21.58
C THR A 273 -6.15 11.79 -22.23
N GLY A 274 -6.10 11.91 -23.57
CA GLY A 274 -6.99 12.78 -24.34
C GLY A 274 -7.34 12.19 -25.70
N LEU A 275 -8.52 12.55 -26.23
CA LEU A 275 -8.98 12.06 -27.54
C LEU A 275 -8.07 12.44 -28.71
N SER A 276 -7.21 13.45 -28.55
CA SER A 276 -6.22 13.82 -29.55
C SER A 276 -5.14 12.74 -29.76
N GLU A 277 -4.83 11.93 -28.74
CA GLU A 277 -3.81 10.86 -28.80
C GLU A 277 -4.27 9.66 -29.64
N ILE A 278 -5.57 9.38 -29.66
CA ILE A 278 -6.14 8.29 -30.48
C ILE A 278 -6.41 8.72 -31.93
N ILE A 279 -6.35 10.02 -32.22
CA ILE A 279 -6.50 10.58 -33.57
C ILE A 279 -5.17 10.50 -34.32
N GLY A 280 -5.19 9.82 -35.47
CA GLY A 280 -4.00 9.60 -36.28
C GLY A 280 -3.36 10.90 -36.80
N PRO A 281 -2.03 10.91 -37.03
CA PRO A 281 -1.31 12.12 -37.45
C PRO A 281 -1.85 12.75 -38.74
N SER A 282 -2.36 11.94 -39.67
CA SER A 282 -2.95 12.41 -40.92
C SER A 282 -4.14 13.35 -40.72
N ALA A 283 -4.99 13.08 -39.71
CA ALA A 283 -6.14 13.94 -39.41
C ALA A 283 -5.75 15.31 -38.82
N ARG A 284 -4.55 15.42 -38.25
CA ARG A 284 -4.01 16.67 -37.71
C ARG A 284 -3.52 17.62 -38.82
N ILE A 285 -3.28 17.08 -40.02
CA ILE A 285 -2.77 17.85 -41.18
C ILE A 285 -3.86 18.04 -42.23
N GLN A 286 -4.59 16.98 -42.55
CA GLN A 286 -5.62 16.99 -43.59
C GLN A 286 -6.80 17.87 -43.20
N ARG A 287 -7.42 18.48 -44.22
CA ARG A 287 -8.51 19.44 -44.03
C ARG A 287 -9.76 18.99 -44.77
N ILE A 288 -10.90 19.06 -44.09
CA ILE A 288 -12.22 18.78 -44.63
C ILE A 288 -13.03 20.06 -44.49
N ASN A 289 -13.62 20.53 -45.59
CA ASN A 289 -14.38 21.80 -45.63
C ASN A 289 -13.61 23.00 -45.04
N GLY A 290 -12.28 23.03 -45.22
CA GLY A 290 -11.41 24.11 -44.75
C GLY A 290 -10.96 24.00 -43.28
N MET A 291 -11.46 23.04 -42.49
CA MET A 291 -11.05 22.79 -41.11
C MET A 291 -10.20 21.53 -40.98
N ARG A 292 -9.26 21.48 -40.01
CA ARG A 292 -8.53 20.24 -39.72
C ARG A 292 -9.48 19.08 -39.41
N ALA A 293 -9.22 17.92 -39.99
CA ALA A 293 -10.03 16.72 -39.81
C ALA A 293 -10.09 16.27 -38.33
N GLN A 294 -9.05 16.55 -37.54
CA GLN A 294 -8.98 16.24 -36.11
C GLN A 294 -10.23 16.68 -35.34
N TYR A 295 -10.78 17.87 -35.60
CA TYR A 295 -11.90 18.39 -34.82
C TYR A 295 -13.21 17.68 -35.11
N TYR A 296 -13.37 17.22 -36.35
CA TYR A 296 -14.49 16.37 -36.72
C TYR A 296 -14.39 15.04 -35.97
N LEU A 297 -13.20 14.41 -35.96
CA LEU A 297 -12.98 13.14 -35.26
C LEU A 297 -13.17 13.26 -33.75
N GLU A 298 -12.62 14.29 -33.10
CA GLU A 298 -12.85 14.56 -31.67
C GLU A 298 -14.35 14.64 -31.36
N TYR A 299 -15.11 15.39 -32.17
CA TYR A 299 -16.55 15.51 -31.99
C TYR A 299 -17.28 14.17 -32.18
N PHE A 300 -16.95 13.41 -33.22
CA PHE A 300 -17.58 12.11 -33.46
C PHE A 300 -17.25 11.08 -32.38
N TYR A 301 -16.03 11.09 -31.87
CA TYR A 301 -15.62 10.21 -30.78
C TYR A 301 -16.35 10.57 -29.48
N LEU A 302 -16.59 11.87 -29.24
CA LEU A 302 -17.42 12.34 -28.13
C LEU A 302 -18.88 11.90 -28.25
N ILE A 303 -19.45 11.83 -29.46
CA ILE A 303 -20.80 11.27 -29.66
C ILE A 303 -20.84 9.80 -29.21
N GLU A 304 -19.91 8.99 -29.70
CA GLU A 304 -19.86 7.55 -29.38
C GLU A 304 -19.64 7.32 -27.88
N LEU A 305 -18.66 8.00 -27.29
CA LEU A 305 -18.34 7.87 -25.86
C LEU A 305 -19.41 8.49 -24.97
N GLY A 306 -19.90 9.68 -25.29
CA GLY A 306 -20.95 10.36 -24.54
C GLY A 306 -22.26 9.60 -24.55
N GLY A 307 -22.65 9.04 -25.70
CA GLY A 307 -23.88 8.23 -25.83
C GLY A 307 -23.82 6.91 -25.07
N ARG A 308 -22.64 6.28 -24.97
CA ARG A 308 -22.50 4.95 -24.34
C ARG A 308 -22.05 5.00 -22.89
N MET A 309 -21.13 5.90 -22.54
CA MET A 309 -20.58 6.03 -21.18
C MET A 309 -21.19 7.20 -20.39
N GLY A 310 -21.51 8.31 -21.05
CA GLY A 310 -21.93 9.54 -20.38
C GLY A 310 -20.80 10.18 -19.59
N GLY A 311 -21.12 10.75 -18.42
CA GLY A 311 -20.15 11.36 -17.50
C GLY A 311 -19.31 12.45 -18.18
N PRO A 312 -17.98 12.46 -18.02
CA PRO A 312 -17.13 13.51 -18.58
C PRO A 312 -17.22 13.59 -20.11
N TYR A 313 -17.45 12.48 -20.81
CA TYR A 313 -17.62 12.48 -22.27
C TYR A 313 -18.95 13.12 -22.69
N GLY A 314 -20.03 12.85 -21.94
CA GLY A 314 -21.34 13.45 -22.18
C GLY A 314 -21.34 14.96 -21.91
N ASP A 315 -20.70 15.39 -20.81
CA ASP A 315 -20.55 16.81 -20.47
C ASP A 315 -19.77 17.56 -21.56
N ARG A 316 -18.65 16.98 -22.03
CA ARG A 316 -17.83 17.53 -23.12
C ARG A 316 -18.59 17.55 -24.46
N LEU A 317 -19.39 16.52 -24.73
CA LEU A 317 -20.25 16.49 -25.92
C LEU A 317 -21.25 17.65 -25.88
N ALA A 318 -21.95 17.86 -24.77
CA ALA A 318 -22.94 18.95 -24.63
C ALA A 318 -22.31 20.33 -24.81
N GLU A 319 -21.11 20.56 -24.25
CA GLU A 319 -20.36 21.79 -24.46
C GLU A 319 -19.97 21.99 -25.93
N THR A 320 -19.45 20.93 -26.56
CA THR A 320 -19.08 20.96 -27.97
C THR A 320 -20.31 21.22 -28.84
N GLU A 321 -21.43 20.54 -28.62
CA GLU A 321 -22.68 20.74 -29.34
C GLU A 321 -23.23 22.16 -29.22
N SER A 322 -23.06 22.83 -28.07
CA SER A 322 -23.42 24.25 -27.94
C SER A 322 -22.66 25.13 -28.94
N LEU A 323 -21.41 24.79 -29.29
CA LEU A 323 -20.62 25.51 -30.28
C LEU A 323 -21.08 25.21 -31.71
N TRP A 324 -21.28 23.92 -32.04
CA TRP A 324 -21.76 23.49 -33.36
C TRP A 324 -23.24 23.82 -33.61
N GLY A 325 -24.04 24.07 -32.57
CA GLY A 325 -25.44 24.47 -32.66
C GLY A 325 -25.63 25.97 -32.93
N GLN A 326 -24.67 26.80 -32.53
CA GLN A 326 -24.68 28.25 -32.80
C GLN A 326 -24.13 28.60 -34.19
N ALA A 327 -23.33 27.73 -34.80
CA ALA A 327 -22.76 27.92 -36.13
C ALA A 327 -22.71 26.60 -36.91
N ARG A 328 -23.06 26.60 -38.21
CA ARG A 328 -23.01 25.39 -39.06
C ARG A 328 -21.62 24.75 -39.10
N LEU A 329 -20.55 25.56 -38.98
CA LEU A 329 -19.17 25.17 -38.70
C LEU A 329 -18.55 26.27 -37.81
N PRO A 330 -18.11 25.98 -36.57
CA PRO A 330 -17.45 26.97 -35.72
C PRO A 330 -16.11 27.44 -36.32
N PRO A 331 -15.61 28.65 -35.99
CA PRO A 331 -14.29 29.09 -36.42
C PRO A 331 -13.19 28.16 -35.88
N GLU A 332 -12.22 27.80 -36.74
CA GLU A 332 -11.17 26.84 -36.39
C GLU A 332 -10.36 27.25 -35.16
N GLY A 333 -10.03 28.54 -35.01
CA GLY A 333 -9.29 29.03 -33.84
C GLY A 333 -10.05 28.86 -32.52
N VAL A 334 -11.39 28.83 -32.55
CA VAL A 334 -12.21 28.52 -31.37
C VAL A 334 -12.11 27.03 -31.05
N LEU A 335 -12.18 26.16 -32.06
CA LEU A 335 -12.01 24.71 -31.87
C LEU A 335 -10.58 24.35 -31.46
N GLU A 336 -9.58 25.08 -31.93
CA GLU A 336 -8.18 24.94 -31.53
C GLU A 336 -7.97 25.32 -30.09
N ALA A 337 -8.45 26.51 -29.70
CA ALA A 337 -8.43 26.93 -28.30
C ALA A 337 -9.15 25.89 -27.43
N ARG A 338 -10.31 25.38 -27.85
CA ARG A 338 -11.05 24.36 -27.10
C ARG A 338 -10.37 23.00 -27.04
N SER A 339 -9.79 22.50 -28.13
CA SER A 339 -9.03 21.24 -28.11
C SER A 339 -7.76 21.37 -27.27
N ALA A 340 -7.08 22.52 -27.33
CA ALA A 340 -5.96 22.85 -26.45
C ALA A 340 -6.39 23.01 -25.00
N ASP A 341 -7.51 23.67 -24.72
CA ASP A 341 -8.11 23.77 -23.39
C ASP A 341 -8.58 22.39 -22.94
N HIS A 342 -9.09 21.50 -23.79
CA HIS A 342 -9.39 20.13 -23.39
C HIS A 342 -8.13 19.33 -23.07
N ALA A 343 -7.00 19.69 -23.66
CA ALA A 343 -5.69 19.10 -23.36
C ALA A 343 -4.99 19.76 -22.13
N LEU A 344 -5.32 21.01 -21.79
CA LEU A 344 -4.71 21.82 -20.72
C LEU A 344 -5.58 21.92 -19.45
N ASP A 345 -6.90 22.09 -19.63
CA ASP A 345 -7.99 22.11 -18.65
C ASP A 345 -8.53 20.70 -18.38
N ASP A 346 -7.74 19.68 -18.71
CA ASP A 346 -7.87 18.30 -18.24
C ASP A 346 -7.59 18.18 -16.72
N THR A 347 -7.91 19.22 -15.96
CA THR A 347 -8.16 19.16 -14.51
C THR A 347 -9.46 18.39 -14.21
N ARG A 348 -10.25 18.10 -15.26
CA ARG A 348 -11.32 17.07 -15.32
C ARG A 348 -10.88 15.87 -16.18
N GLU A 349 -9.66 15.38 -15.92
CA GLU A 349 -9.13 14.11 -16.41
C GLU A 349 -10.22 13.01 -16.51
N ALA A 350 -10.03 12.06 -17.41
CA ALA A 350 -10.32 10.67 -17.08
C ALA A 350 -9.55 10.37 -15.77
N GLN A 351 -10.14 10.71 -14.62
CA GLN A 351 -9.43 11.09 -13.38
C GLN A 351 -8.25 10.15 -13.16
N ARG A 352 -6.99 10.66 -13.18
CA ARG A 352 -5.91 9.86 -12.61
C ARG A 352 -6.31 9.61 -11.18
N ALA A 353 -6.44 8.33 -10.83
CA ALA A 353 -6.77 8.02 -9.47
C ALA A 353 -5.70 8.64 -8.56
N LYS A 354 -6.12 9.42 -7.57
CA LYS A 354 -5.30 9.99 -6.51
C LYS A 354 -4.71 8.88 -5.65
N ILE A 355 -5.46 7.80 -5.45
CA ILE A 355 -4.97 6.60 -4.78
C ILE A 355 -4.20 5.74 -5.81
N PRO A 356 -2.95 5.35 -5.50
CA PRO A 356 -2.14 4.57 -6.43
C PRO A 356 -2.68 3.17 -6.80
N SER A 357 -3.54 2.57 -5.96
CA SER A 357 -4.17 1.25 -6.16
C SER A 357 -5.44 1.11 -5.31
N HIS A 358 -6.43 0.36 -5.79
CA HIS A 358 -7.66 0.01 -5.08
C HIS A 358 -7.79 -1.53 -4.97
N SER A 359 -8.08 -2.03 -3.78
CA SER A 359 -8.20 -3.46 -3.48
C SER A 359 -9.43 -3.72 -2.62
N GLU A 360 -10.07 -4.86 -2.83
CA GLU A 360 -11.18 -5.30 -1.98
C GLU A 360 -10.76 -5.52 -0.52
N PHE A 361 -9.45 -5.67 -0.25
CA PHE A 361 -8.89 -5.84 1.09
C PHE A 361 -8.37 -4.54 1.72
N ASP A 362 -8.02 -3.53 0.91
CA ASP A 362 -7.46 -2.27 1.42
C ASP A 362 -8.57 -1.37 2.02
N ASP A 363 -9.79 -1.39 1.45
CA ASP A 363 -10.91 -0.50 1.82
C ASP A 363 -12.03 -1.16 2.66
N SER A 364 -11.96 -2.48 2.89
CA SER A 364 -12.97 -3.24 3.63
C SER A 364 -12.74 -3.32 5.14
N ARG A 365 -11.85 -2.48 5.69
CA ARG A 365 -11.51 -2.49 7.12
C ARG A 365 -12.76 -2.40 7.98
N LYS A 366 -12.96 -3.41 8.82
CA LYS A 366 -14.11 -3.47 9.73
C LYS A 366 -13.80 -2.93 11.13
N SER A 367 -12.53 -2.56 11.36
CA SER A 367 -12.08 -1.85 12.55
C SER A 367 -11.14 -0.70 12.20
N ALA A 368 -11.37 0.45 12.82
CA ALA A 368 -10.42 1.54 12.87
C ALA A 368 -9.42 1.26 13.99
N LEU A 369 -8.12 1.32 13.68
CA LEU A 369 -7.04 1.25 14.66
C LEU A 369 -6.16 2.49 14.51
N SER A 370 -5.98 3.26 15.57
CA SER A 370 -4.88 4.20 15.70
C SER A 370 -3.87 3.66 16.69
N ALA A 371 -2.60 3.59 16.30
CA ALA A 371 -1.56 3.09 17.18
C ALA A 371 -0.24 3.81 16.95
N GLN A 372 0.59 3.87 17.99
CA GLN A 372 1.97 4.33 17.95
C GLN A 372 2.85 3.49 18.87
N VAL A 373 4.07 3.25 18.44
CA VAL A 373 5.12 2.62 19.23
C VAL A 373 6.24 3.62 19.43
N ALA A 374 6.68 3.79 20.68
CA ALA A 374 7.84 4.59 21.01
C ALA A 374 8.85 3.80 21.81
N ARG A 375 10.14 3.95 21.50
CA ARG A 375 11.20 3.53 22.41
C ARG A 375 11.22 4.47 23.60
N VAL A 376 11.20 3.91 24.81
CA VAL A 376 11.25 4.62 26.09
C VAL A 376 12.25 3.96 27.03
N MET A 377 12.66 4.66 28.08
CA MET A 377 13.43 4.09 29.19
C MET A 377 12.52 3.97 30.41
N VAL A 378 12.44 2.77 30.97
CA VAL A 378 11.72 2.48 32.22
C VAL A 378 12.70 1.79 33.16
N ASP A 379 12.93 2.39 34.33
CA ASP A 379 13.93 1.90 35.30
C ASP A 379 15.32 1.69 34.68
N GLN A 380 15.77 2.62 33.84
CA GLN A 380 17.05 2.55 33.09
C GLN A 380 17.15 1.36 32.10
N GLU A 381 16.03 0.71 31.78
CA GLU A 381 15.95 -0.35 30.78
C GLU A 381 15.14 0.12 29.55
N PRO A 382 15.65 -0.09 28.32
CA PRO A 382 14.94 0.27 27.12
C PRO A 382 13.72 -0.63 26.92
N ARG A 383 12.57 -0.01 26.71
CA ARG A 383 11.28 -0.64 26.45
C ARG A 383 10.63 -0.05 25.20
N LEU A 384 9.65 -0.77 24.67
CA LEU A 384 8.74 -0.29 23.65
C LEU A 384 7.40 -0.01 24.32
N LEU A 385 6.98 1.25 24.29
CA LEU A 385 5.65 1.67 24.71
C LEU A 385 4.74 1.64 23.48
N LEU A 386 3.75 0.75 23.50
CA LEU A 386 2.66 0.73 22.54
C LEU A 386 1.46 1.44 23.14
N LEU A 387 0.94 2.41 22.41
CA LEU A 387 -0.36 3.02 22.62
C LEU A 387 -1.23 2.68 21.40
N ALA A 388 -2.31 1.93 21.62
CA ALA A 388 -3.26 1.52 20.59
C ALA A 388 -4.68 1.88 21.04
N VAL A 389 -5.46 2.41 20.11
CA VAL A 389 -6.88 2.73 20.30
C VAL A 389 -7.63 2.20 19.09
N SER A 390 -8.63 1.36 19.33
CA SER A 390 -9.43 0.75 18.28
C SER A 390 -10.91 0.97 18.47
N SER A 391 -11.64 1.06 17.36
CA SER A 391 -13.09 1.15 17.36
C SER A 391 -13.67 0.35 16.18
N PRO A 392 -14.81 -0.34 16.36
CA PRO A 392 -15.47 -1.05 15.28
C PRO A 392 -16.09 -0.06 14.26
N LEU A 393 -15.98 -0.36 12.95
CA LEU A 393 -16.52 0.48 11.86
C LEU A 393 -17.88 -0.01 11.32
N TRP A 394 -18.54 -0.95 11.99
CA TRP A 394 -19.76 -1.60 11.49
C TRP A 394 -20.98 -0.67 11.59
N ARG A 395 -21.93 -0.81 10.66
CA ARG A 395 -23.19 -0.03 10.68
C ARG A 395 -24.07 -0.53 11.82
N PRO A 396 -24.52 0.35 12.74
CA PRO A 396 -25.41 -0.07 13.83
C PRO A 396 -26.72 -0.61 13.28
N THR A 397 -27.19 -1.72 13.85
CA THR A 397 -28.56 -2.21 13.64
C THR A 397 -29.49 -1.15 14.22
N ILE A 398 -30.19 -0.41 13.36
CA ILE A 398 -31.24 0.52 13.82
C ILE A 398 -32.37 -0.34 14.34
N ASP A 399 -32.51 -0.46 15.66
CA ASP A 399 -33.72 -1.00 16.26
C ASP A 399 -34.85 0.01 16.02
N ARG A 400 -35.62 -0.22 14.96
CA ARG A 400 -36.72 0.67 14.54
C ARG A 400 -37.88 0.69 15.54
N ASN A 401 -37.86 -0.16 16.57
CA ASN A 401 -38.95 -0.25 17.53
C ASN A 401 -38.86 0.74 18.70
N GLU A 402 -37.72 1.42 18.90
CA GLU A 402 -37.59 2.46 19.93
C GLU A 402 -37.38 3.84 19.30
N LEU A 403 -38.49 4.45 18.84
CA LEU A 403 -38.59 5.88 18.51
C LEU A 403 -38.34 6.73 19.78
N GLY A 404 -37.07 6.83 20.20
CA GLY A 404 -36.63 7.60 21.36
C GLY A 404 -35.30 7.16 21.98
N GLY A 405 -34.82 5.94 21.67
CA GLY A 405 -33.53 5.43 22.15
C GLY A 405 -32.37 5.88 21.25
N GLY A 406 -31.25 6.31 21.84
CA GLY A 406 -30.03 6.61 21.11
C GLY A 406 -29.53 5.38 20.32
N ILE A 407 -28.75 5.62 19.27
CA ILE A 407 -28.06 4.55 18.54
C ILE A 407 -27.02 3.95 19.49
N ALA A 408 -27.28 2.75 20.03
CA ALA A 408 -26.31 2.00 20.83
C ALA A 408 -25.63 0.95 19.95
N LEU A 409 -24.30 0.87 20.03
CA LEU A 409 -23.55 -0.25 19.45
C LEU A 409 -23.85 -1.52 20.25
N ALA A 410 -23.94 -2.67 19.57
CA ALA A 410 -24.00 -3.95 20.24
C ALA A 410 -22.73 -4.13 21.09
N PRO A 411 -22.81 -4.76 22.28
CA PRO A 411 -21.63 -5.05 23.09
C PRO A 411 -20.64 -5.90 22.28
N PHE A 412 -19.36 -5.55 22.38
CA PHE A 412 -18.28 -6.24 21.69
C PHE A 412 -17.09 -6.44 22.63
N THR A 413 -16.33 -7.49 22.38
CA THR A 413 -14.99 -7.67 22.95
C THR A 413 -13.96 -7.31 21.89
N ALA A 414 -12.99 -6.46 22.22
CA ALA A 414 -11.85 -6.19 21.37
C ALA A 414 -10.61 -6.99 21.81
N SER A 415 -9.74 -7.32 20.86
CA SER A 415 -8.45 -7.95 21.09
C SER A 415 -7.40 -7.21 20.26
N HIS A 416 -6.33 -6.76 20.91
CA HIS A 416 -5.15 -6.25 20.23
C HIS A 416 -4.09 -7.34 20.16
N THR A 417 -3.60 -7.65 18.96
CA THR A 417 -2.50 -8.59 18.75
C THR A 417 -1.27 -7.85 18.24
N VAL A 418 -0.15 -8.03 18.93
CA VAL A 418 1.17 -7.51 18.53
C VAL A 418 2.00 -8.64 17.97
N VAL A 419 2.35 -8.55 16.68
CA VAL A 419 3.26 -9.47 15.99
C VAL A 419 4.64 -8.84 15.92
N MET A 420 5.63 -9.51 16.49
CA MET A 420 7.04 -9.08 16.55
C MET A 420 7.83 -9.78 15.46
N ARG A 421 8.55 -9.00 14.65
CA ARG A 421 9.42 -9.50 13.58
C ARG A 421 10.84 -8.98 13.70
N ASP A 422 11.79 -9.76 13.19
CA ASP A 422 13.19 -9.35 13.09
C ASP A 422 13.44 -8.32 11.97
N GLN A 423 14.70 -7.91 11.78
CA GLN A 423 15.09 -6.97 10.70
C GLN A 423 14.90 -7.55 9.29
N SER A 424 14.81 -8.87 9.17
CA SER A 424 14.50 -9.61 7.94
C SER A 424 12.99 -9.89 7.82
N LEU A 425 12.16 -9.30 8.69
CA LEU A 425 10.71 -9.48 8.76
C LEU A 425 10.27 -10.94 8.98
N ASN A 426 11.09 -11.77 9.63
CA ASN A 426 10.67 -13.08 10.11
C ASN A 426 9.96 -12.91 11.46
N GLU A 427 8.84 -13.58 11.65
CA GLU A 427 8.15 -13.57 12.93
C GLU A 427 8.99 -14.26 14.00
N ILE A 428 9.19 -13.56 15.12
CA ILE A 428 9.96 -14.04 16.28
C ILE A 428 9.08 -14.19 17.53
N GLY A 429 7.84 -13.72 17.46
CA GLY A 429 6.84 -13.91 18.51
C GLY A 429 5.60 -13.06 18.30
N ARG A 430 4.54 -13.39 19.05
CA ARG A 430 3.29 -12.61 19.08
C ARG A 430 2.72 -12.58 20.49
N ALA A 431 1.93 -11.54 20.78
CA ALA A 431 1.20 -11.42 22.03
C ALA A 431 -0.18 -10.80 21.76
N SER A 432 -1.23 -11.40 22.32
CA SER A 432 -2.60 -10.89 22.23
C SER A 432 -3.08 -10.43 23.60
N MET A 433 -3.95 -9.44 23.62
CA MET A 433 -4.36 -8.74 24.83
C MET A 433 -5.76 -8.16 24.67
N VAL A 434 -6.52 -8.25 25.75
CA VAL A 434 -7.84 -7.65 25.86
C VAL A 434 -7.65 -6.22 26.42
N PRO A 435 -8.23 -5.18 25.79
CA PRO A 435 -8.21 -3.80 26.30
C PRO A 435 -8.76 -3.71 27.73
N VAL A 436 -8.30 -2.70 28.48
CA VAL A 436 -8.48 -2.64 29.95
C VAL A 436 -9.59 -1.65 30.37
N ASP A 437 -10.07 -0.78 29.47
CA ASP A 437 -11.08 0.22 29.79
C ASP A 437 -12.52 -0.30 29.64
N GLU A 438 -13.48 0.35 30.30
CA GLU A 438 -14.91 -0.01 30.27
C GLU A 438 -15.53 0.10 28.85
N ALA A 439 -14.85 0.77 27.93
CA ALA A 439 -15.25 0.89 26.52
C ALA A 439 -14.65 -0.20 25.62
N GLY A 440 -13.60 -0.91 26.06
CA GLY A 440 -12.90 -1.92 25.25
C GLY A 440 -12.08 -1.33 24.10
N GLU A 441 -11.64 -0.06 24.18
CA GLU A 441 -11.10 0.69 23.05
C GLU A 441 -9.62 1.00 23.18
N ILE A 442 -9.08 1.16 24.41
CA ILE A 442 -7.70 1.60 24.62
C ILE A 442 -6.82 0.48 25.18
N THR A 443 -5.68 0.27 24.54
CA THR A 443 -4.64 -0.67 24.97
C THR A 443 -3.30 0.05 25.09
N THR A 444 -2.71 0.00 26.27
CA THR A 444 -1.36 0.50 26.53
C THR A 444 -0.48 -0.64 27.04
N VAL A 445 0.67 -0.83 26.40
CA VAL A 445 1.56 -1.97 26.66
C VAL A 445 2.98 -1.51 26.75
N GLN A 446 3.73 -2.06 27.71
CA GLN A 446 5.17 -1.94 27.73
C GLN A 446 5.80 -3.29 27.42
N LEU A 447 6.47 -3.38 26.27
CA LEU A 447 7.22 -4.55 25.85
C LEU A 447 8.71 -4.34 26.14
N ARG A 448 9.42 -5.42 26.48
CA ARG A 448 10.88 -5.35 26.55
C ARG A 448 11.43 -5.12 25.15
N HIS A 449 12.29 -4.10 24.98
CA HIS A 449 12.93 -3.88 23.70
C HIS A 449 14.11 -4.86 23.54
N LEU A 450 13.94 -5.88 22.71
CA LEU A 450 15.01 -6.82 22.37
C LEU A 450 15.73 -6.36 21.08
N PRO A 451 17.07 -6.44 20.99
CA PRO A 451 17.82 -5.99 19.81
C PRO A 451 17.39 -6.64 18.49
N GLN A 452 16.83 -7.84 18.58
CA GLN A 452 16.35 -8.62 17.44
C GLN A 452 15.03 -8.11 16.87
N ILE A 453 14.24 -7.32 17.60
CA ILE A 453 12.97 -6.77 17.11
C ILE A 453 13.29 -5.64 16.13
N GLY A 454 12.97 -5.84 14.85
CA GLY A 454 13.13 -4.84 13.79
C GLY A 454 11.80 -4.25 13.32
N HIS A 455 10.69 -4.93 13.57
CA HIS A 455 9.37 -4.51 13.09
C HIS A 455 8.25 -5.03 13.98
N LEU A 456 7.21 -4.23 14.16
CA LEU A 456 5.98 -4.60 14.87
C LEU A 456 4.77 -4.41 13.98
N THR A 457 3.86 -5.37 14.00
CA THR A 457 2.47 -5.16 13.55
C THR A 457 1.56 -5.17 14.75
N VAL A 458 0.66 -4.22 14.82
CA VAL A 458 -0.42 -4.17 15.81
C VAL A 458 -1.72 -4.32 15.04
N ALA A 459 -2.51 -5.33 15.39
CA ALA A 459 -3.80 -5.61 14.80
C ALA A 459 -4.88 -5.55 15.88
N ALA A 460 -6.07 -5.07 15.52
CA ALA A 460 -7.23 -5.00 16.40
C ALA A 460 -8.39 -5.79 15.79
N GLU A 461 -8.90 -6.77 16.53
CA GLU A 461 -10.01 -7.65 16.17
C GLU A 461 -11.17 -7.36 17.14
N HIS A 462 -12.40 -7.28 16.62
CA HIS A 462 -13.62 -7.02 17.42
C HIS A 462 -14.60 -8.17 17.22
N VAL A 463 -15.12 -8.71 18.32
CA VAL A 463 -16.08 -9.82 18.33
C VAL A 463 -17.36 -9.36 19.03
N ILE A 464 -18.53 -9.55 18.39
CA ILE A 464 -19.82 -9.16 18.97
C ILE A 464 -20.28 -10.22 19.97
N GLU A 465 -20.73 -9.80 21.16
CA GLU A 465 -21.24 -10.72 22.18
C GLU A 465 -22.66 -11.19 21.86
N GLY A 466 -22.91 -12.51 21.86
CA GLY A 466 -24.26 -13.09 21.82
C GLY A 466 -24.84 -13.49 20.46
N GLN A 467 -24.04 -13.54 19.39
CA GLN A 467 -24.41 -14.26 18.16
C GLN A 467 -23.74 -15.64 18.15
N ASP A 468 -24.51 -16.71 17.88
CA ASP A 468 -23.96 -18.05 17.66
C ASP A 468 -23.04 -18.00 16.42
N LEU A 469 -21.73 -18.10 16.66
CA LEU A 469 -20.66 -18.08 15.66
C LEU A 469 -20.58 -19.41 14.89
N GLU A 470 -21.70 -20.00 14.48
CA GLU A 470 -21.65 -21.18 13.60
C GLU A 470 -21.19 -20.80 12.18
N ASP A 471 -21.37 -19.54 11.77
CA ASP A 471 -20.91 -18.98 10.50
C ASP A 471 -19.87 -17.85 10.71
N ALA A 472 -18.75 -18.18 11.36
CA ALA A 472 -17.60 -17.25 11.49
C ALA A 472 -17.04 -16.80 10.13
N GLU A 473 -17.35 -17.51 9.03
CA GLU A 473 -17.07 -17.09 7.65
C GLU A 473 -17.94 -15.89 7.19
N GLU A 474 -19.15 -15.69 7.74
CA GLU A 474 -20.01 -14.54 7.41
C GLU A 474 -19.68 -13.27 8.22
N VAL A 475 -19.19 -13.42 9.46
CA VAL A 475 -18.69 -12.30 10.27
C VAL A 475 -17.25 -12.02 9.89
N GLY A 476 -16.99 -11.60 8.64
CA GLY A 476 -15.60 -11.38 8.18
C GLY A 476 -14.88 -10.34 9.03
N VAL A 477 -14.18 -10.73 10.09
CA VAL A 477 -13.44 -9.80 10.96
C VAL A 477 -12.18 -9.40 10.20
N LEU A 478 -12.24 -8.31 9.45
CA LEU A 478 -11.03 -7.69 8.92
C LEU A 478 -10.45 -6.77 9.99
N PRO A 479 -9.30 -7.13 10.60
CA PRO A 479 -8.71 -6.34 11.65
C PRO A 479 -8.27 -4.97 11.12
N GLY A 480 -8.32 -3.97 12.00
CA GLY A 480 -7.57 -2.74 11.77
C GLY A 480 -6.12 -2.98 12.15
N HIS A 481 -5.15 -2.64 11.29
CA HIS A 481 -3.73 -2.84 11.62
C HIS A 481 -2.83 -1.62 11.39
N ARG A 482 -1.70 -1.59 12.09
CA ARG A 482 -0.63 -0.62 11.96
C ARG A 482 0.73 -1.30 12.05
N HIS A 483 1.70 -0.76 11.33
CA HIS A 483 3.04 -1.32 11.21
C HIS A 483 4.08 -0.29 11.64
N PHE A 484 5.11 -0.74 12.35
CA PHE A 484 6.14 0.12 12.93
C PHE A 484 7.53 -0.49 12.70
N ALA A 485 8.41 0.26 12.06
CA ALA A 485 9.84 -0.07 12.06
C ALA A 485 10.43 0.29 13.45
N VAL A 486 11.18 -0.63 14.03
CA VAL A 486 11.79 -0.45 15.35
C VAL A 486 13.28 -0.18 15.18
N GLY A 487 13.72 1.00 15.63
CA GLY A 487 15.13 1.38 15.63
C GLY A 487 15.94 0.66 16.70
N PRO A 488 17.27 0.86 16.75
CA PRO A 488 18.13 0.25 17.78
C PRO A 488 17.72 0.67 19.20
N LEU A 489 18.20 -0.07 20.21
CA LEU A 489 17.99 0.25 21.62
C LEU A 489 18.38 1.69 21.95
N LEU A 490 17.59 2.35 22.81
CA LEU A 490 18.02 3.59 23.45
C LEU A 490 19.28 3.33 24.28
N ARG A 491 20.17 4.33 24.36
CA ARG A 491 21.38 4.18 25.18
C ARG A 491 20.99 4.08 26.65
N ARG A 492 21.54 3.06 27.30
CA ARG A 492 21.44 2.84 28.75
C ARG A 492 22.44 3.69 29.54
N ASP A 493 23.13 4.60 28.88
CA ASP A 493 24.24 5.32 29.47
C ASP A 493 23.70 6.39 30.43
N SER A 494 23.83 6.13 31.72
CA SER A 494 23.49 7.05 32.82
C SER A 494 24.38 8.29 32.87
N VAL A 495 25.20 8.55 31.85
CA VAL A 495 26.09 9.72 31.75
C VAL A 495 25.78 10.59 30.52
N ALA A 496 25.00 10.09 29.56
CA ALA A 496 24.72 10.79 28.31
C ALA A 496 23.23 11.14 28.17
N LEU A 497 22.94 12.34 27.64
CA LEU A 497 21.60 12.74 27.22
C LEU A 497 21.01 11.68 26.28
N GLU A 498 19.78 11.24 26.58
CA GLU A 498 18.97 10.40 25.70
C GLU A 498 17.52 10.88 25.71
N VAL A 499 16.78 10.59 24.63
CA VAL A 499 15.39 11.04 24.44
C VAL A 499 14.56 9.86 23.95
N SER A 500 13.32 9.76 24.40
CA SER A 500 12.36 8.79 23.86
C SER A 500 12.10 9.02 22.38
N ASP A 501 11.46 8.08 21.70
CA ASP A 501 10.81 8.44 20.43
C ASP A 501 9.66 9.44 20.66
N LEU A 502 9.33 10.18 19.61
CA LEU A 502 8.20 11.11 19.61
C LEU A 502 6.89 10.34 19.50
N ILE A 503 5.94 10.67 20.36
CA ILE A 503 4.54 10.27 20.19
C ILE A 503 3.76 11.53 19.83
N VAL A 504 2.99 11.47 18.76
CA VAL A 504 2.20 12.61 18.27
C VAL A 504 0.72 12.29 18.30
N GLY A 505 -0.12 13.29 18.47
CA GLY A 505 -1.53 13.01 18.61
C GLY A 505 -2.41 14.23 18.75
N ILE A 506 -3.69 13.95 18.97
CA ILE A 506 -4.70 14.97 19.22
C ILE A 506 -4.75 15.19 20.74
N PRO A 507 -4.77 16.43 21.23
CA PRO A 507 -5.02 16.73 22.64
C PRO A 507 -6.35 16.08 23.10
N PRO A 508 -6.38 15.31 24.22
CA PRO A 508 -7.60 14.64 24.68
C PRO A 508 -8.71 15.64 24.97
N GLU A 509 -8.35 16.84 25.45
CA GLU A 509 -9.30 17.90 25.80
C GLU A 509 -10.05 18.48 24.59
N SER A 510 -9.60 18.14 23.38
CA SER A 510 -10.30 18.47 22.14
C SER A 510 -11.43 17.47 21.82
N ILE A 511 -11.56 16.39 22.59
CA ILE A 511 -12.52 15.30 22.39
C ILE A 511 -13.26 15.03 23.69
N ALA A 512 -14.59 15.23 23.69
CA ALA A 512 -15.41 15.02 24.87
C ALA A 512 -15.40 13.54 25.33
N GLY A 513 -15.18 13.29 26.62
CA GLY A 513 -15.26 11.95 27.22
C GLY A 513 -13.92 11.19 27.32
N LEU A 514 -12.79 11.81 26.96
CA LEU A 514 -11.44 11.23 27.01
C LEU A 514 -10.56 11.87 28.10
N ASP A 515 -11.13 12.19 29.25
CA ASP A 515 -10.48 12.97 30.32
C ASP A 515 -9.34 12.21 31.05
N SER A 516 -9.22 10.89 30.85
CA SER A 516 -8.17 10.07 31.47
C SER A 516 -7.48 9.14 30.46
N MET A 517 -6.39 9.62 29.85
CA MET A 517 -5.54 8.82 28.97
C MET A 517 -4.20 8.49 29.64
N PRO A 518 -3.62 7.29 29.42
CA PRO A 518 -2.29 6.93 29.94
C PRO A 518 -1.16 7.87 29.49
N LEU A 519 -1.32 8.47 28.31
CA LEU A 519 -0.52 9.57 27.79
C LEU A 519 -1.45 10.75 27.48
N PRO A 520 -1.00 12.00 27.60
CA PRO A 520 -1.86 13.17 27.44
C PRO A 520 -2.20 13.48 25.97
N LEU A 521 -2.44 12.47 25.13
CA LEU A 521 -2.82 12.55 23.72
C LEU A 521 -3.57 11.29 23.26
N LEU A 522 -4.42 11.44 22.25
CA LEU A 522 -4.92 10.35 21.42
C LEU A 522 -3.94 10.15 20.25
N PRO A 523 -3.38 8.95 20.04
CA PRO A 523 -2.36 8.75 19.01
C PRO A 523 -2.96 9.04 17.64
N ALA A 524 -2.27 9.83 16.82
CA ALA A 524 -2.64 10.10 15.44
C ALA A 524 -1.38 10.48 14.65
N THR A 525 -1.34 10.14 13.36
CA THR A 525 -0.27 10.55 12.44
C THR A 525 -0.79 11.29 11.21
N GLN A 526 -2.11 11.50 11.14
CA GLN A 526 -2.76 12.28 10.10
C GLN A 526 -3.55 13.39 10.76
N PHE A 527 -3.38 14.62 10.28
CA PHE A 527 -3.95 15.80 10.89
C PHE A 527 -4.53 16.72 9.83
N SER A 528 -5.67 17.32 10.13
CA SER A 528 -6.10 18.56 9.47
C SER A 528 -5.08 19.65 9.77
N ARG A 529 -4.84 20.57 8.83
CA ARG A 529 -3.92 21.68 9.09
C ARG A 529 -4.47 22.65 10.12
N ALA A 530 -5.79 22.65 10.32
CA ALA A 530 -6.47 23.48 11.31
C ALA A 530 -6.36 22.95 12.74
N ASP A 531 -6.06 21.67 12.92
CA ASP A 531 -6.08 21.01 14.23
C ASP A 531 -4.72 21.14 14.94
N PRO A 532 -4.70 21.30 16.27
CA PRO A 532 -3.46 21.29 17.03
C PRO A 532 -2.83 19.89 17.01
N VAL A 533 -1.50 19.84 16.82
CA VAL A 533 -0.74 18.58 16.89
C VAL A 533 0.03 18.54 18.20
N ARG A 534 -0.38 17.68 19.13
CA ARG A 534 0.35 17.45 20.39
C ARG A 534 1.55 16.57 20.15
N VAL A 535 2.72 17.00 20.59
CA VAL A 535 3.96 16.20 20.59
C VAL A 535 4.29 15.83 22.03
N PHE A 536 4.60 14.56 22.27
CA PHE A 536 4.98 14.01 23.56
C PHE A 536 6.33 13.31 23.46
N PHE A 537 7.17 13.50 24.47
CA PHE A 537 8.47 12.84 24.60
C PHE A 537 8.97 12.88 26.05
N ASP A 538 9.87 11.95 26.38
CA ASP A 538 10.60 11.95 27.64
C ASP A 538 12.08 12.30 27.39
N ILE A 539 12.66 13.10 28.29
CA ILE A 539 14.10 13.35 28.37
C ILE A 539 14.68 12.48 29.50
N TYR A 540 15.73 11.74 29.20
CA TYR A 540 16.45 10.90 30.14
C TYR A 540 17.79 11.56 30.50
N GLN A 541 17.95 11.87 31.78
CA GLN A 541 19.16 12.49 32.30
C GLN A 541 20.16 11.48 32.87
N PRO A 542 21.45 11.85 32.88
CA PRO A 542 22.47 11.17 33.65
C PRO A 542 22.13 11.02 35.13
N THR A 543 22.39 9.85 35.72
CA THR A 543 22.26 9.63 37.18
C THR A 543 23.44 10.32 37.87
N GLY A 544 23.23 11.57 38.33
CA GLY A 544 24.28 12.40 38.92
C GLY A 544 23.96 13.88 39.05
N ALA A 545 22.83 14.36 38.50
CA ALA A 545 22.27 15.66 38.87
C ALA A 545 21.88 15.63 40.36
N GLU A 546 22.37 16.57 41.16
CA GLU A 546 22.03 16.64 42.58
C GLU A 546 20.50 16.82 42.72
N ALA A 547 19.90 16.15 43.72
CA ALA A 547 18.46 16.24 43.96
C ALA A 547 18.07 17.71 44.23
N GLY A 548 17.36 18.32 43.28
CA GLY A 548 16.92 19.72 43.34
C GLY A 548 17.62 20.69 42.37
N GLU A 549 18.60 20.25 41.58
CA GLU A 549 19.13 21.07 40.48
C GLU A 549 18.26 20.94 39.23
N THR A 550 17.60 22.04 38.82
CA THR A 550 16.95 22.13 37.52
C THR A 550 18.00 22.21 36.42
N ALA A 551 18.00 21.24 35.50
CA ALA A 551 18.79 21.31 34.28
C ALA A 551 17.90 21.85 33.15
N PRO A 552 18.16 23.07 32.64
CA PRO A 552 17.43 23.58 31.48
C PRO A 552 17.90 22.85 30.22
N PHE A 553 16.99 22.33 29.40
CA PHE A 553 17.25 21.79 28.07
C PHE A 553 16.65 22.71 27.02
N ASN A 554 17.38 22.88 25.91
CA ASN A 554 16.84 23.57 24.74
C ASN A 554 16.19 22.54 23.82
N VAL A 555 14.90 22.71 23.59
CA VAL A 555 14.11 21.88 22.69
C VAL A 555 13.76 22.68 21.45
N ARG A 556 14.09 22.14 20.28
CA ARG A 556 13.77 22.72 18.98
C ARG A 556 13.02 21.71 18.14
N VAL A 557 11.89 22.12 17.57
CA VAL A 557 11.14 21.30 16.60
C VAL A 557 11.18 21.96 15.24
N LEU A 558 11.49 21.16 14.24
CA LEU A 558 11.62 21.56 12.84
C LEU A 558 10.67 20.70 12.00
N VAL A 559 10.03 21.31 11.01
CA VAL A 559 9.21 20.59 10.03
C VAL A 559 9.90 20.57 8.68
N PHE A 560 9.98 19.39 8.06
CA PHE A 560 10.54 19.19 6.73
C PHE A 560 9.56 18.44 5.83
N PRO A 561 9.44 18.81 4.54
CA PRO A 561 8.74 17.97 3.58
C PRO A 561 9.51 16.66 3.38
N PHE A 562 8.82 15.52 3.42
CA PHE A 562 9.44 14.21 3.26
C PHE A 562 9.84 13.96 1.81
N THR A 563 11.07 14.33 1.46
CA THR A 563 11.58 14.36 0.07
C THR A 563 12.76 13.42 -0.19
N SER A 564 13.31 12.78 0.86
CA SER A 564 14.41 11.84 0.75
C SER A 564 14.41 10.84 1.91
N LEU A 565 15.19 9.77 1.78
CA LEU A 565 15.44 8.79 2.85
C LEU A 565 16.59 9.22 3.78
N ALA A 566 16.97 10.50 3.77
CA ALA A 566 18.04 11.02 4.63
C ALA A 566 17.70 10.84 6.11
N SER A 567 18.72 10.59 6.94
CA SER A 567 18.50 10.51 8.38
C SER A 567 18.09 11.87 8.95
N PRO A 568 17.39 11.93 10.10
CA PRO A 568 17.07 13.20 10.76
C PRO A 568 18.31 14.08 11.00
N GLU A 569 19.43 13.48 11.38
CA GLU A 569 20.70 14.18 11.58
C GLU A 569 21.26 14.74 10.27
N GLU A 570 21.12 13.98 9.18
CA GLU A 570 21.54 14.43 7.86
C GLU A 570 20.67 15.60 7.38
N LEU A 571 19.35 15.54 7.56
CA LEU A 571 18.43 16.63 7.25
C LEU A 571 18.82 17.93 7.96
N LEU A 572 19.12 17.85 9.26
CA LEU A 572 19.60 19.00 10.06
C LEU A 572 20.92 19.57 9.53
N ARG A 573 21.80 18.72 8.98
CA ARG A 573 23.11 19.13 8.46
C ARG A 573 23.03 19.74 7.06
N THR A 574 22.16 19.22 6.18
CA THR A 574 22.22 19.50 4.73
C THR A 574 21.22 20.51 4.22
N GLN A 575 20.03 20.63 4.82
CA GLN A 575 18.95 21.48 4.26
C GLN A 575 18.87 22.90 4.85
N GLY A 576 19.82 23.30 5.69
CA GLY A 576 19.65 24.51 6.52
C GLY A 576 18.54 24.29 7.56
N ALA A 577 18.22 25.33 8.35
CA ALA A 577 17.15 25.22 9.33
C ALA A 577 15.82 24.99 8.59
N GLY A 578 15.26 23.77 8.69
CA GLY A 578 13.83 23.55 8.45
C GLY A 578 13.02 24.62 9.18
N ARG A 579 11.75 24.81 8.82
CA ARG A 579 10.99 25.88 9.49
C ARG A 579 10.85 25.51 10.96
N THR A 580 11.43 26.31 11.85
CA THR A 580 11.33 26.12 13.29
C THR A 580 9.86 26.29 13.67
N ALA A 581 9.20 25.18 14.01
CA ALA A 581 7.83 25.19 14.48
C ALA A 581 7.76 25.80 15.88
N ILE A 582 8.71 25.41 16.74
CA ILE A 582 8.84 25.94 18.10
C ILE A 582 10.27 25.78 18.61
N THR A 583 10.68 26.74 19.45
CA THR A 583 11.86 26.64 20.31
C THR A 583 11.42 26.96 21.72
N LEU A 584 11.74 26.08 22.66
CA LEU A 584 11.35 26.22 24.06
C LEU A 584 12.46 25.71 24.98
N ALA A 585 12.56 26.32 26.16
CA ALA A 585 13.39 25.82 27.24
C ALA A 585 12.50 24.97 28.17
N VAL A 586 12.94 23.75 28.49
CA VAL A 586 12.29 22.91 29.49
C VAL A 586 13.22 22.65 30.66
N ASP A 587 12.68 22.70 31.86
CA ASP A 587 13.39 22.28 33.06
C ASP A 587 13.07 20.82 33.37
N SER A 588 14.01 20.15 34.01
CA SER A 588 13.85 18.75 34.41
C SER A 588 14.42 18.55 35.80
N GLU A 589 13.53 18.22 36.74
CA GLU A 589 13.81 18.03 38.16
C GLU A 589 14.07 16.56 38.55
N ALA A 590 13.80 15.63 37.61
CA ALA A 590 13.93 14.19 37.83
C ALA A 590 14.83 13.53 36.76
N PRO A 591 15.37 12.32 37.03
CA PRO A 591 16.16 11.55 36.05
C PRO A 591 15.41 11.23 34.76
N THR A 592 14.08 11.24 34.82
CA THR A 592 13.18 11.17 33.67
C THR A 592 12.22 12.33 33.77
N SER A 593 12.19 13.20 32.77
CA SER A 593 11.20 14.27 32.69
C SER A 593 10.34 14.11 31.45
N ARG A 594 9.04 14.28 31.67
CA ARG A 594 8.00 14.09 30.68
C ARG A 594 7.56 15.44 30.15
N HIS A 595 7.55 15.59 28.84
CA HIS A 595 7.25 16.86 28.17
C HIS A 595 6.21 16.67 27.08
N TYR A 596 5.33 17.65 26.94
CA TYR A 596 4.45 17.76 25.79
C TYR A 596 4.11 19.21 25.48
N PHE A 597 3.81 19.50 24.23
CA PHE A 597 3.36 20.81 23.75
C PHE A 597 2.51 20.63 22.50
N ASP A 598 1.73 21.66 22.18
CA ASP A 598 0.86 21.68 21.00
C ASP A 598 1.51 22.53 19.90
N LEU A 599 1.57 21.98 18.69
CA LEU A 599 2.08 22.65 17.49
C LEU A 599 0.93 23.16 16.63
N ASP A 600 1.10 24.39 16.15
CA ASP A 600 0.24 25.00 15.13
C ASP A 600 0.90 24.86 13.75
N LEU A 601 0.35 23.97 12.91
CA LEU A 601 0.88 23.67 11.59
C LEU A 601 0.03 24.26 10.44
N ARG A 602 -0.85 25.23 10.73
CA ARG A 602 -1.75 25.86 9.74
C ARG A 602 -1.02 26.47 8.55
N ASN A 603 0.22 26.88 8.74
CA ASN A 603 1.04 27.52 7.71
C ASN A 603 2.01 26.55 7.01
N GLU A 604 2.00 25.25 7.32
CA GLU A 604 2.84 24.25 6.64
C GLU A 604 2.19 23.74 5.36
N SER A 605 2.95 23.22 4.40
CA SER A 605 2.38 22.63 3.18
C SER A 605 1.64 21.32 3.48
N PRO A 606 0.52 21.02 2.80
CA PRO A 606 -0.10 19.70 2.89
C PRO A 606 0.82 18.62 2.32
N GLY A 607 0.59 17.37 2.72
CA GLY A 607 1.36 16.20 2.31
C GLY A 607 2.12 15.54 3.46
N LEU A 608 3.03 14.62 3.10
CA LEU A 608 3.87 13.91 4.05
C LEU A 608 4.98 14.84 4.57
N GLN A 609 4.96 15.09 5.87
CA GLN A 609 5.91 15.92 6.60
C GLN A 609 6.70 15.06 7.58
N GLN A 610 7.88 15.54 7.94
CA GLN A 610 8.73 14.98 8.99
C GLN A 610 8.93 16.02 10.08
N LEU A 611 8.45 15.71 11.28
CA LEU A 611 8.74 16.48 12.48
C LEU A 611 10.06 15.98 13.05
N VAL A 612 11.01 16.89 13.24
CA VAL A 612 12.33 16.61 13.81
C VAL A 612 12.47 17.38 15.11
N LEU A 613 12.58 16.65 16.22
CA LEU A 613 12.88 17.17 17.55
C LEU A 613 14.39 17.10 17.77
N GLU A 614 14.98 18.21 18.17
CA GLU A 614 16.33 18.29 18.69
C GLU A 614 16.29 18.76 20.14
N VAL A 615 16.88 17.97 21.04
CA VAL A 615 17.08 18.31 22.45
C VAL A 615 18.55 18.51 22.70
N THR A 616 18.93 19.67 23.22
CA THR A 616 20.32 20.02 23.54
C THR A 616 20.46 20.32 25.02
N ASP A 617 21.44 19.69 25.67
CA ASP A 617 21.89 20.06 27.01
C ASP A 617 22.89 21.23 26.91
N PRO A 618 22.55 22.44 27.37
CA PRO A 618 23.41 23.61 27.27
C PRO A 618 24.67 23.51 28.13
N ARG A 619 24.71 22.64 29.14
CA ARG A 619 25.87 22.48 30.04
C ARG A 619 26.97 21.66 29.39
N THR A 620 26.59 20.62 28.65
CA THR A 620 27.52 19.68 28.01
C THR A 620 27.69 19.92 26.51
N GLY A 621 26.74 20.64 25.89
CA GLY A 621 26.63 20.78 24.44
C GLY A 621 26.13 19.51 23.73
N ALA A 622 25.78 18.46 24.48
CA ALA A 622 25.27 17.23 23.90
C ALA A 622 23.88 17.44 23.30
N SER A 623 23.67 16.92 22.08
CA SER A 623 22.39 16.99 21.38
C SER A 623 21.88 15.59 21.00
N ARG A 624 20.55 15.45 21.00
CA ARG A 624 19.83 14.24 20.55
C ARG A 624 18.69 14.63 19.63
N VAL A 625 18.57 13.85 18.56
CA VAL A 625 17.59 14.08 17.50
C VAL A 625 16.62 12.90 17.44
N ARG A 626 15.35 13.21 17.29
CA ARG A 626 14.27 12.26 17.05
C ARG A 626 13.37 12.79 15.96
N ALA A 627 12.74 11.89 15.23
CA ALA A 627 11.82 12.28 14.19
C ALA A 627 10.61 11.37 14.12
N VAL A 628 9.51 11.93 13.65
CA VAL A 628 8.28 11.22 13.34
C VAL A 628 7.68 11.78 12.06
N ALA A 629 7.15 10.89 11.21
CA ALA A 629 6.45 11.28 10.00
C ALA A 629 4.96 11.52 10.31
N ILE A 630 4.41 12.59 9.76
CA ILE A 630 2.99 12.93 9.85
C ILE A 630 2.46 13.32 8.47
N THR A 631 1.17 13.11 8.23
CA THR A 631 0.49 13.59 7.03
C THR A 631 -0.39 14.78 7.38
N LEU A 632 -0.14 15.92 6.72
CA LEU A 632 -0.99 17.10 6.82
C LEU A 632 -1.99 17.12 5.66
N LEU A 633 -3.28 17.13 5.99
CA LEU A 633 -4.36 17.19 5.00
C LEU A 633 -4.56 18.63 4.52
N ALA A 634 -5.01 18.80 3.27
CA ALA A 634 -5.15 20.13 2.67
C ALA A 634 -6.29 20.99 3.26
N ARG A 635 -7.22 20.38 4.01
CA ARG A 635 -8.33 21.07 4.65
C ARG A 635 -7.97 21.58 6.03
#